data_AF-A0A2T0BAL0-F1
#
_entry.id   AF-A0A2T0BAL0-F1
#
_cell.length_a   1.000
_cell.length_b   1.000
_cell.length_c   1.000
_cell.angle_alpha   90.00
_cell.angle_beta   90.00
_cell.angle_gamma   90.00
#
_symmetry.space_group_name_H-M   'P 1'
#
loop_
_entity.id
_entity.type
_entity.pdbx_description
1 polymer ?
#
loop_
_entity_poly.entity_id
_entity_poly.type
_entity_poly.pdbx_seq_one_letter_code
_entity_poly.pdbx_strand_id
1 'polypeptide(L)'
;MKVIIVGGGWSGVAAAVSAKKAGAEVHLYEKTDLLLGLGNVGGIMRNNGRYTASEELMVLGAGDLIKITDRVSTHRDISFPGHKNA
;
A
#
# COMPACT_ATOMS: atom_id res chain seq x y z
N MET A 1 -5.05 18.94 -14.33
CA MET A 1 -3.60 18.71 -14.12
C MET A 1 -3.28 17.28 -14.50
N LYS A 2 -2.18 17.05 -15.24
CA LYS A 2 -1.71 15.71 -15.61
C LYS A 2 -0.58 15.27 -14.68
N VAL A 3 -0.66 14.05 -14.16
CA VAL A 3 0.33 13.46 -13.25
C VAL A 3 0.83 12.16 -13.87
N ILE A 4 2.14 12.08 -14.08
CA ILE A 4 2.82 10.88 -14.57
C ILE A 4 3.55 10.25 -13.40
N ILE A 5 3.31 8.96 -13.17
CA ILE A 5 3.93 8.18 -12.10
C ILE A 5 4.71 7.05 -12.77
N VAL A 6 5.99 6.95 -12.43
CA VAL A 6 6.89 5.93 -12.96
C VAL A 6 7.27 4.99 -11.82
N GLY A 7 6.83 3.74 -11.93
CA GLY A 7 6.95 2.70 -10.91
C GLY A 7 5.62 2.41 -10.23
N GLY A 8 5.14 1.18 -10.38
CA GLY A 8 3.89 0.64 -9.83
C GLY A 8 4.04 -0.02 -8.46
N GLY A 9 5.07 0.33 -7.68
CA GLY A 9 5.23 -0.15 -6.30
C GLY A 9 4.21 0.46 -5.33
N TRP A 10 4.34 0.16 -4.03
CA TRP A 10 3.45 0.67 -2.97
C TRP A 10 3.24 2.18 -3.02
N SER A 11 4.35 2.95 -3.07
CA SER A 11 4.29 4.41 -3.11
C SER A 11 3.69 4.93 -4.42
N GLY A 12 4.00 4.31 -5.55
CA GLY A 12 3.48 4.69 -6.85
C GLY A 12 1.97 4.47 -6.98
N VAL A 13 1.47 3.32 -6.53
CA VAL A 13 0.02 3.04 -6.49
C VAL A 13 -0.68 3.97 -5.50
N ALA A 14 -0.13 4.20 -4.31
CA ALA A 14 -0.70 5.14 -3.34
C ALA A 14 -0.77 6.57 -3.91
N ALA A 15 0.30 7.03 -4.58
CA ALA A 15 0.33 8.32 -5.25
C ALA A 15 -0.69 8.41 -6.39
N ALA A 16 -0.85 7.33 -7.18
CA ALA A 16 -1.80 7.28 -8.29
C ALA A 16 -3.25 7.41 -7.81
N VAL A 17 -3.60 6.68 -6.74
CA VAL A 17 -4.92 6.76 -6.12
C VAL A 17 -5.20 8.16 -5.59
N SER A 18 -4.26 8.73 -4.82
CA SER A 18 -4.40 10.07 -4.24
C SER A 18 -4.52 11.15 -5.31
N ALA A 19 -3.66 11.13 -6.33
CA ALA A 19 -3.72 12.08 -7.44
C ALA A 19 -5.03 11.96 -8.23
N LYS A 20 -5.50 10.73 -8.47
CA LYS A 20 -6.76 10.50 -9.19
C LYS A 20 -7.95 11.03 -8.41
N LYS A 21 -8.00 10.80 -7.10
CA LYS A 21 -9.06 11.34 -6.22
C LYS A 21 -9.04 12.87 -6.13
N ALA A 22 -7.86 13.48 -6.24
CA ALA A 22 -7.72 14.93 -6.33
C ALA A 22 -8.15 15.51 -7.71
N GLY A 23 -8.65 14.69 -8.63
CA GLY A 23 -9.15 15.13 -9.95
C GLY A 23 -8.09 15.23 -11.04
N ALA A 24 -6.88 14.68 -10.82
CA ALA A 24 -5.86 14.66 -11.86
C ALA A 24 -6.14 13.62 -12.96
N GLU A 25 -5.65 13.89 -14.16
CA GLU A 25 -5.42 12.88 -15.19
C GLU A 25 -4.14 12.12 -14.82
N VAL A 26 -4.27 10.84 -14.48
CA VAL A 26 -3.17 10.03 -13.94
C VAL A 26 -2.74 8.98 -14.95
N HIS A 27 -1.44 8.95 -15.24
CA HIS A 27 -0.80 7.88 -16.00
C HIS A 27 0.21 7.19 -15.10
N LEU A 28 0.02 5.89 -14.86
CA LEU A 28 0.95 5.04 -14.09
C LEU A 28 1.65 4.10 -15.07
N TYR A 29 2.98 4.14 -15.07
CA TYR A 29 3.81 3.26 -15.88
C TYR A 29 4.59 2.31 -14.98
N GLU A 30 4.42 1.01 -15.18
CA GLU A 30 5.16 -0.06 -14.52
C GLU A 30 5.80 -0.91 -15.60
N LYS A 31 7.05 -1.36 -15.37
CA LYS A 31 7.79 -2.17 -16.34
C LYS A 31 7.22 -3.58 -16.43
N THR A 32 6.61 -4.06 -15.36
CA THR A 32 6.04 -5.41 -15.24
C THR A 32 4.51 -5.39 -15.34
N ASP A 33 3.92 -6.57 -15.52
CA ASP A 33 2.47 -6.73 -15.52
C ASP A 33 1.86 -6.80 -14.11
N LEU A 34 2.67 -6.54 -13.07
CA LEU A 34 2.27 -6.62 -11.67
C LEU A 34 2.53 -5.31 -10.94
N LEU A 35 1.54 -4.89 -10.15
CA LEU A 35 1.69 -3.77 -9.22
C LEU A 35 2.28 -4.23 -7.88
N LEU A 36 2.57 -3.27 -7.00
CA LEU A 36 3.10 -3.42 -5.63
C LEU A 36 4.56 -3.90 -5.51
N GLY A 37 5.15 -4.46 -6.57
CA GLY A 37 6.53 -4.93 -6.55
C GLY A 37 6.76 -5.99 -5.47
N LEU A 38 7.68 -5.73 -4.52
CA LEU A 38 7.95 -6.63 -3.39
C LEU A 38 6.77 -6.81 -2.43
N GLY A 39 5.71 -5.99 -2.56
CA GLY A 39 4.43 -6.26 -1.90
C GLY A 39 3.82 -7.62 -2.23
N ASN A 40 4.16 -8.19 -3.38
CA ASN A 40 3.69 -9.52 -3.78
C ASN A 40 4.44 -10.67 -3.08
N VAL A 41 5.58 -10.38 -2.45
CA VAL A 41 6.44 -11.40 -1.80
C VAL A 41 6.31 -11.35 -0.26
N GLY A 42 5.83 -10.23 0.29
CA GLY A 42 5.59 -10.04 1.73
C GLY A 42 4.10 -9.91 2.06
N GLY A 43 3.47 -10.97 2.55
CA GLY A 43 2.04 -11.00 2.85
C GLY A 43 1.61 -10.41 4.20
N ILE A 44 2.55 -9.89 4.99
CA ILE A 44 2.26 -9.36 6.33
C ILE A 44 2.20 -7.83 6.27
N MET A 45 0.98 -7.30 6.28
CA MET A 45 0.70 -5.87 6.12
C MET A 45 0.82 -5.10 7.45
N ARG A 46 0.32 -5.69 8.54
CA ARG A 46 0.18 -5.04 9.85
C ARG A 46 1.20 -5.57 10.87
N ASN A 47 2.49 -5.35 10.63
CA ASN A 47 3.57 -5.76 11.55
C ASN A 47 4.45 -4.60 12.00
N ASN A 48 5.08 -4.72 13.17
CA ASN A 48 6.13 -3.82 13.68
C ASN A 48 5.98 -2.35 13.25
N GLY A 49 7.02 -1.80 12.62
CA GLY A 49 7.02 -0.43 12.10
C GLY A 49 6.09 -0.20 10.91
N ARG A 50 5.66 -1.24 10.17
CA ARG A 50 4.66 -1.08 9.10
C ARG A 50 3.30 -0.76 9.68
N TYR A 51 2.97 -1.31 10.85
CA TYR A 51 1.73 -0.98 11.54
C TYR A 51 1.68 0.53 11.84
N THR A 52 2.70 1.06 12.50
CA THR A 52 2.77 2.49 12.84
C THR A 52 2.71 3.37 11.59
N ALA A 53 3.52 3.07 10.57
CA ALA A 53 3.49 3.83 9.32
C ALA A 53 2.12 3.78 8.62
N SER A 54 1.41 2.65 8.71
CA SER A 54 0.07 2.50 8.15
C SER A 54 -0.96 3.36 8.89
N GLU A 55 -0.90 3.41 10.22
CA GLU A 55 -1.77 4.27 11.03
C GLU A 55 -1.53 5.75 10.73
N GLU A 56 -0.26 6.17 10.65
CA GLU A 56 0.10 7.54 10.29
C GLU A 56 -0.42 7.91 8.90
N LEU A 57 -0.21 7.05 7.89
CA LEU A 57 -0.73 7.26 6.54
C LEU A 57 -2.25 7.41 6.50
N MET A 58 -2.98 6.60 7.28
CA MET A 58 -4.43 6.69 7.34
C MET A 58 -4.89 8.01 7.98
N VAL A 59 -4.25 8.46 9.06
CA VAL A 59 -4.54 9.73 9.72
C VAL A 59 -4.25 10.92 8.79
N LEU A 60 -3.17 10.85 8.01
CA LEU A 60 -2.82 11.88 7.02
C LEU A 60 -3.71 11.88 5.77
N GLY A 61 -4.71 10.99 5.69
CA GLY A 61 -5.66 10.93 4.58
C GLY A 61 -5.20 10.10 3.38
N ALA A 62 -4.04 9.45 3.44
CA ALA A 62 -3.49 8.57 2.40
C ALA A 62 -3.75 7.07 2.66
N GLY A 63 -4.83 6.76 3.39
CA GLY A 63 -5.13 5.43 3.90
C GLY A 63 -5.75 4.44 2.92
N ASP A 64 -6.02 4.82 1.67
CA ASP A 64 -6.82 3.99 0.75
C ASP A 64 -6.19 2.62 0.48
N LEU A 65 -4.90 2.61 0.15
CA LEU A 65 -4.19 1.36 -0.14
C LEU A 65 -4.10 0.46 1.09
N ILE A 66 -3.89 1.05 2.28
CA ILE A 66 -3.87 0.35 3.57
C ILE A 66 -5.23 -0.30 3.85
N LYS A 67 -6.32 0.46 3.72
CA LYS A 67 -7.68 -0.05 3.95
C LYS A 67 -8.06 -1.15 2.97
N ILE A 68 -7.62 -1.05 1.71
CA ILE A 68 -7.79 -2.12 0.72
C ILE A 68 -7.05 -3.37 1.20
N THR A 69 -5.79 -3.23 1.61
CA THR A 69 -4.97 -4.37 2.06
C THR A 69 -5.57 -5.02 3.29
N ASP A 70 -6.01 -4.24 4.27
CA ASP A 70 -6.67 -4.77 5.48
C ASP A 70 -7.93 -5.54 5.12
N ARG A 71 -8.74 -5.03 4.20
CA ARG A 71 -9.98 -5.68 3.77
C ARG A 71 -9.71 -7.01 3.06
N VAL A 72 -8.63 -7.13 2.30
CA VAL A 72 -8.28 -8.35 1.57
C VAL A 72 -7.31 -9.28 2.31
N SER A 73 -6.81 -8.88 3.49
CA SER A 73 -6.01 -9.76 4.33
C SER A 73 -6.82 -10.98 4.79
N THR A 74 -6.33 -12.18 4.47
CA THR A 74 -6.91 -13.44 4.96
C THR A 74 -6.73 -13.60 6.46
N HIS A 75 -5.55 -13.24 6.97
CA HIS A 75 -5.16 -13.40 8.36
C HIS A 75 -4.99 -12.01 9.00
N ARG A 76 -5.60 -11.80 10.16
CA ARG A 76 -5.51 -10.56 10.95
C ARG A 76 -5.29 -10.94 12.41
N ASP A 77 -4.45 -10.18 13.11
CA ASP A 77 -4.19 -10.34 14.54
C ASP A 77 -3.80 -11.77 14.96
N ILE A 78 -2.98 -12.42 14.13
CA ILE A 78 -2.49 -13.79 14.39
C ILE A 78 -1.19 -13.73 15.17
N SER A 79 -1.11 -14.50 16.26
CA SER A 79 0.15 -14.73 16.95
C SER A 79 0.96 -15.81 16.23
N PHE A 80 2.15 -15.46 15.76
CA PHE A 80 3.09 -16.40 15.17
C PHE A 80 4.06 -16.93 16.24
N PRO A 81 4.01 -18.23 16.61
CA PRO A 81 4.92 -18.80 17.59
C PRO A 81 6.38 -18.58 17.17
N GLY A 82 7.21 -18.05 18.08
CA GLY A 82 8.61 -17.74 17.80
C GLY A 82 8.84 -16.45 17.01
N HIS A 83 7.79 -15.77 16.55
CA HIS A 83 7.88 -14.53 15.80
C HIS A 83 7.02 -13.44 16.44
N LYS A 84 7.41 -13.01 17.65
CA LYS A 84 6.70 -12.01 18.49
C LYS A 84 6.45 -10.65 17.82
N ASN A 85 7.15 -10.43 16.71
CA ASN A 85 7.18 -9.19 15.94
C ASN A 85 6.54 -9.39 14.54
N ALA A 86 5.85 -10.51 14.27
CA ALA A 86 5.09 -10.66 13.02
C ALA A 86 3.69 -10.09 13.16
#